data_AF-A0A8J6SVN1-F1
#
_entry.id   AF-A0A8J6SVN1-F1
#
_cell.length_a   1.000
_cell.length_b   1.000
_cell.length_c   1.000
_cell.angle_alpha   90.00
_cell.angle_beta   90.00
_cell.angle_gamma   90.00
#
_symmetry.space_group_name_H-M   'P 1'
#
loop_
_entity.id
_entity.type
_entity.pdbx_description
1 polymer ?
#
loop_
_entity_poly.entity_id
_entity_poly.type
_entity_poly.pdbx_seq_one_letter_code
_entity_poly.pdbx_strand_id
1 'polypeptide(L)'
;MIKSNRRDALKSFGGLAVLGLTGNAANLLAQAQGKKYIFTICAAGGANIADCFLAQSTGAAAYDNMPTINGSPLRAAPVLSNSIKGVINLGNGYAQETFLKKFAADTLVMTAEVSSVNHNVAGKRAVTGDNANQGRTLPEAIAMAYGQGLPLANLMLAGGGYSQNGDDITVPDQYRAQVVADPLMFAFATHGYKGISKLAGEAEMKIGRDLRQQLEAASRLHTQFQGGRAFESYIKNRDSVVEMLEKGDTVTKLMLLDPATNELEKYGFKVSADINLVREKFQNLSTDIFEARLALAFLATKNGLSNAVTISPSNTPLIASRGTPNSPIAFDWSHVDHRGAQNAMWSYILKGVDGLIDLLKATDIDGDPGKGKMWSQSLIYIATEFGRDKVKSGGSGHNLNNGVVMVSPLLNGNKIFGGIDPETALTYGFIGDTGAPDKTKMMKERDIYGVIAQAMGLSYMGRGSYKAVVRTT
;
A
#
# COMPACT_ATOMS: atom_id res chain seq x y z
N MET A 1 -62.02 4.53 -19.19
CA MET A 1 -61.79 4.50 -17.73
C MET A 1 -61.55 3.03 -17.35
N ILE A 2 -60.32 2.54 -17.52
CA ILE A 2 -59.98 1.12 -17.34
C ILE A 2 -59.37 0.97 -15.95
N LYS A 3 -60.08 0.25 -15.07
CA LYS A 3 -59.66 -0.07 -13.70
C LYS A 3 -58.50 -1.07 -13.76
N SER A 4 -57.29 -0.66 -13.36
CA SER A 4 -56.21 -1.61 -13.10
C SER A 4 -56.46 -2.31 -11.75
N ASN A 5 -56.34 -3.64 -11.75
CA ASN A 5 -56.68 -4.48 -10.61
C ASN A 5 -55.42 -4.74 -9.77
N ARG A 6 -55.55 -4.73 -8.44
CA ARG A 6 -54.44 -4.88 -7.46
C ARG A 6 -53.60 -6.16 -7.61
N ARG A 7 -54.03 -7.12 -8.44
CA ARG A 7 -53.31 -8.36 -8.74
C ARG A 7 -52.18 -8.22 -9.78
N ASP A 8 -52.20 -7.18 -10.61
CA ASP A 8 -51.14 -6.97 -11.62
C ASP A 8 -49.93 -6.20 -11.06
N ALA A 9 -50.12 -5.41 -10.00
CA ALA A 9 -49.04 -4.75 -9.27
C ALA A 9 -48.21 -5.70 -8.36
N LEU A 10 -48.72 -6.91 -8.09
CA LEU A 10 -48.03 -7.92 -7.27
C LEU A 10 -47.23 -8.94 -8.09
N LYS A 11 -47.36 -8.93 -9.42
CA LYS A 11 -46.53 -9.76 -10.32
C LYS A 11 -45.24 -9.06 -10.77
N SER A 12 -45.09 -7.75 -10.55
CA SER A 12 -43.86 -6.99 -10.82
C SER A 12 -42.90 -6.91 -9.63
N PHE A 13 -43.25 -7.49 -8.48
CA PHE A 13 -42.40 -7.51 -7.26
C PHE A 13 -41.98 -8.93 -6.80
N GLY A 14 -42.35 -9.98 -7.53
CA GLY A 14 -42.12 -11.38 -7.15
C GLY A 14 -40.80 -11.98 -7.66
N GLY A 15 -39.69 -11.24 -7.62
CA GLY A 15 -38.41 -11.67 -8.18
C GLY A 15 -37.18 -11.11 -7.47
N LEU A 16 -37.28 -10.78 -6.17
CA LEU A 16 -36.10 -10.53 -5.33
C LEU A 16 -35.93 -11.74 -4.41
N ALA A 17 -35.37 -12.80 -4.99
CA ALA A 17 -34.67 -13.80 -4.20
C ALA A 17 -33.58 -13.05 -3.41
N VAL A 18 -33.67 -13.12 -2.08
CA VAL A 18 -32.65 -12.69 -1.13
C VAL A 18 -31.45 -13.64 -1.30
N LEU A 19 -30.67 -13.40 -2.36
CA LEU A 19 -29.40 -14.04 -2.65
C LEU A 19 -28.32 -12.96 -2.56
N GLY A 20 -27.46 -13.00 -1.54
CA GLY A 20 -26.06 -12.52 -1.54
C GLY A 20 -25.63 -11.18 -2.19
N LEU A 21 -26.54 -10.26 -2.52
CA LEU A 21 -26.27 -9.12 -3.43
C LEU A 21 -25.64 -7.88 -2.77
N THR A 22 -25.37 -7.89 -1.46
CA THR A 22 -24.83 -6.70 -0.79
C THR A 22 -23.40 -6.36 -1.25
N GLY A 23 -22.60 -7.36 -1.64
CA GLY A 23 -21.24 -7.14 -2.15
C GLY A 23 -21.19 -6.56 -3.56
N ASN A 24 -22.04 -7.06 -4.48
CA ASN A 24 -22.00 -6.65 -5.89
C ASN A 24 -22.58 -5.25 -6.11
N ALA A 25 -23.66 -4.88 -5.40
CA ALA A 25 -24.22 -3.53 -5.51
C ALA A 25 -23.28 -2.46 -4.95
N ALA A 26 -22.59 -2.74 -3.83
CA ALA A 26 -21.61 -1.82 -3.25
C ALA A 26 -20.39 -1.64 -4.16
N ASN A 27 -19.91 -2.72 -4.81
CA ASN A 27 -18.81 -2.63 -5.78
C ASN A 27 -19.23 -1.86 -7.04
N LEU A 28 -20.43 -2.06 -7.57
CA LEU A 28 -20.94 -1.31 -8.73
C LEU A 28 -21.09 0.19 -8.42
N LEU A 29 -21.57 0.54 -7.22
CA LEU A 29 -21.65 1.93 -6.76
C LEU A 29 -20.26 2.56 -6.56
N ALA A 30 -19.28 1.78 -6.08
CA ALA A 30 -17.90 2.24 -5.97
C ALA A 30 -17.30 2.50 -7.35
N GLN A 31 -17.45 1.58 -8.31
CA GLN A 31 -16.93 1.73 -9.68
C GLN A 31 -17.47 2.95 -10.43
N ALA A 32 -18.72 3.34 -10.15
CA ALA A 32 -19.31 4.56 -10.72
C ALA A 32 -18.57 5.84 -10.31
N GLN A 33 -17.76 5.80 -9.24
CA GLN A 33 -16.96 6.94 -8.74
C GLN A 33 -15.59 7.09 -9.43
N GLY A 34 -15.28 6.25 -10.43
CA GLY A 34 -14.00 6.28 -11.15
C GLY A 34 -12.88 5.47 -10.49
N LYS A 35 -11.66 5.59 -11.01
CA LYS A 35 -10.49 4.86 -10.51
C LYS A 35 -10.07 5.39 -9.13
N LYS A 36 -9.66 4.49 -8.25
CA LYS A 36 -9.05 4.81 -6.95
C LYS A 36 -7.80 3.97 -6.74
N TYR A 37 -6.77 4.57 -6.15
CA TYR A 37 -5.48 3.93 -5.93
C TYR A 37 -5.14 3.90 -4.44
N ILE A 38 -4.75 2.73 -3.92
CA ILE A 38 -4.20 2.62 -2.57
C ILE A 38 -2.75 2.16 -2.62
N PHE A 39 -1.90 2.89 -1.91
CA PHE A 39 -0.51 2.53 -1.67
C PHE A 39 -0.33 2.31 -0.17
N THR A 40 -0.21 1.05 0.24
CA THR A 40 0.03 0.67 1.64
C THR A 40 1.53 0.56 1.85
N ILE A 41 2.11 1.53 2.54
CA ILE A 41 3.55 1.56 2.87
C ILE A 41 3.74 0.95 4.25
N CYS A 42 4.38 -0.21 4.32
CA CYS A 42 4.56 -0.96 5.55
C CYS A 42 5.80 -0.47 6.29
N ALA A 43 5.60 0.22 7.41
CA ALA A 43 6.65 0.64 8.32
C ALA A 43 6.95 -0.50 9.32
N ALA A 44 7.54 -1.58 8.78
CA ALA A 44 7.93 -2.77 9.54
C ALA A 44 9.07 -2.46 10.51
N GLY A 45 9.00 -3.00 11.73
CA GLY A 45 9.94 -2.72 12.82
C GLY A 45 9.37 -1.87 13.95
N GLY A 46 8.04 -1.84 14.12
CA GLY A 46 7.40 -1.06 15.19
C GLY A 46 7.62 0.44 15.04
N ALA A 47 7.18 1.00 13.91
CA ALA A 47 7.21 2.42 13.61
C ALA A 47 6.36 3.22 14.58
N ASN A 48 7.04 3.95 15.46
CA ASN A 48 6.41 4.73 16.50
C ASN A 48 6.14 6.15 16.00
N ILE A 49 4.88 6.56 16.04
CA ILE A 49 4.45 7.87 15.56
C ILE A 49 4.99 9.03 16.43
N ALA A 50 5.32 8.75 17.70
CA ALA A 50 5.92 9.71 18.62
C ALA A 50 7.38 10.06 18.24
N ASP A 51 8.04 9.27 17.38
CA ASP A 51 9.35 9.59 16.80
C ASP A 51 9.22 10.18 15.38
N CYS A 52 8.00 10.61 15.02
CA CYS A 52 7.67 11.23 13.75
C CYS A 52 6.72 12.42 13.97
N PHE A 53 5.52 12.37 13.40
CA PHE A 53 4.60 13.50 13.35
C PHE A 53 3.88 13.82 14.67
N LEU A 54 4.13 13.06 15.73
CA LEU A 54 3.77 13.37 17.12
C LEU A 54 4.98 13.60 18.04
N ALA A 55 6.15 13.94 17.50
CA ALA A 55 7.33 14.28 18.29
C ALA A 55 7.02 15.36 19.35
N GLN A 56 7.58 15.20 20.55
CA GLN A 56 7.39 16.13 21.66
C GLN A 56 8.65 16.95 21.90
N SER A 57 8.52 18.21 22.32
CA SER A 57 9.63 19.03 22.82
C SER A 57 9.74 19.01 24.35
N THR A 58 8.80 18.36 25.03
CA THR A 58 8.75 18.25 26.49
C THR A 58 8.33 16.84 26.91
N GLY A 59 8.58 16.50 28.18
CA GLY A 59 8.14 15.22 28.76
C GLY A 59 9.03 14.03 28.41
N ALA A 60 8.49 12.81 28.60
CA ALA A 60 9.27 11.57 28.54
C ALA A 60 9.82 11.24 27.14
N ALA A 61 9.18 11.77 26.09
CA ALA A 61 9.56 11.57 24.68
C ALA A 61 10.21 12.80 24.04
N ALA A 62 10.66 13.78 24.84
CA ALA A 62 11.17 15.05 24.33
C ALA A 62 12.36 14.89 23.36
N TYR A 63 12.34 15.68 22.30
CA TYR A 63 13.45 15.96 21.40
C TYR A 63 13.93 17.39 21.62
N ASP A 64 15.24 17.57 21.59
CA ASP A 64 15.85 18.89 21.53
C ASP A 64 15.74 19.45 20.10
N ASN A 65 15.63 20.77 19.97
CA ASN A 65 15.70 21.47 18.68
C ASN A 65 14.67 20.98 17.64
N MET A 66 13.43 20.71 18.06
CA MET A 66 12.39 20.33 17.10
C MET A 66 12.14 21.45 16.07
N PRO A 67 12.02 21.11 14.78
CA PRO A 67 11.63 22.06 13.74
C PRO A 67 10.19 22.56 13.92
N THR A 68 9.94 23.80 13.54
CA THR A 68 8.60 24.41 13.52
C THR A 68 7.93 24.20 12.17
N ILE A 69 6.71 23.65 12.16
CA ILE A 69 5.91 23.52 10.94
C ILE A 69 4.87 24.65 10.91
N ASN A 70 5.17 25.72 10.17
CA ASN A 70 4.32 26.90 10.11
C ASN A 70 2.89 26.57 9.65
N GLY A 71 1.89 27.03 10.42
CA GLY A 71 0.47 26.83 10.08
C GLY A 71 -0.01 25.38 10.17
N SER A 72 0.72 24.50 10.86
CA SER A 72 0.37 23.09 11.02
C SER A 72 0.40 22.66 12.48
N PRO A 73 -0.57 21.83 12.94
CA PRO A 73 -0.45 21.15 14.23
C PRO A 73 0.52 19.96 14.17
N LEU A 74 0.93 19.53 12.97
CA LEU A 74 1.86 18.42 12.78
C LEU A 74 3.24 18.83 13.28
N ARG A 75 3.96 17.83 13.81
CA ARG A 75 5.29 18.01 14.36
C ARG A 75 6.28 17.21 13.52
N ALA A 76 7.56 17.41 13.73
CA ALA A 76 8.59 16.61 13.07
C ALA A 76 9.72 16.37 14.06
N ALA A 77 10.24 15.14 14.09
CA ALA A 77 11.48 14.88 14.78
C ALA A 77 12.63 15.56 14.00
N PRO A 78 13.63 16.16 14.69
CA PRO A 78 14.81 16.69 14.03
C PRO A 78 15.58 15.56 13.33
N VAL A 79 16.35 15.89 12.30
CA VAL A 79 17.32 14.94 11.74
C VAL A 79 18.38 14.70 12.80
N LEU A 80 18.63 13.43 13.11
CA LEU A 80 19.62 13.05 14.09
C LEU A 80 20.90 12.56 13.42
N SER A 81 22.04 12.90 14.02
CA SER A 81 23.36 12.39 13.61
C SER A 81 23.62 11.06 14.33
N ASN A 82 23.09 9.97 13.76
CA ASN A 82 23.16 8.63 14.37
C ASN A 82 24.15 7.74 13.64
N SER A 83 24.77 6.82 14.37
CA SER A 83 25.59 5.78 13.78
C SER A 83 25.55 4.49 14.59
N ILE A 84 25.68 3.36 13.89
CA ILE A 84 25.87 2.05 14.52
C ILE A 84 27.27 2.03 15.11
N LYS A 85 27.34 2.03 16.45
CA LYS A 85 28.59 2.02 17.25
C LYS A 85 29.60 3.13 16.90
N GLY A 86 29.16 4.29 16.41
CA GLY A 86 30.08 5.36 16.01
C GLY A 86 30.72 5.16 14.62
N VAL A 87 30.38 4.09 13.89
CA VAL A 87 31.11 3.66 12.69
C VAL A 87 30.27 3.75 11.42
N ILE A 88 29.04 3.23 11.46
CA ILE A 88 28.17 3.20 10.26
C ILE A 88 27.07 4.23 10.44
N ASN A 89 27.10 5.31 9.67
CA ASN A 89 26.03 6.31 9.69
C ASN A 89 24.67 5.66 9.41
N LEU A 90 23.66 6.06 10.17
CA LEU A 90 22.32 5.50 10.12
C LEU A 90 21.33 6.53 9.57
N GLY A 91 20.53 6.13 8.59
CA GLY A 91 19.55 6.98 7.92
C GLY A 91 20.11 7.66 6.65
N ASN A 92 19.22 8.35 5.94
CA ASN A 92 19.54 9.05 4.69
C ASN A 92 19.54 10.58 4.83
N GLY A 93 19.31 11.10 6.04
CA GLY A 93 19.30 12.53 6.37
C GLY A 93 18.10 13.32 5.81
N TYR A 94 17.10 12.66 5.23
CA TYR A 94 15.90 13.33 4.73
C TYR A 94 15.04 13.84 5.90
N ALA A 95 14.89 15.15 6.00
CA ALA A 95 14.19 15.77 7.11
C ALA A 95 12.67 15.57 7.03
N GLN A 96 12.07 15.15 8.14
CA GLN A 96 10.61 15.05 8.27
C GLN A 96 9.92 16.40 8.03
N GLU A 97 10.56 17.51 8.43
CA GLU A 97 10.09 18.87 8.14
C GLU A 97 10.02 19.15 6.63
N THR A 98 10.99 18.67 5.84
CA THR A 98 10.98 18.85 4.38
C THR A 98 9.74 18.19 3.77
N PHE A 99 9.38 17.00 4.26
CA PHE A 99 8.15 16.32 3.85
C PHE A 99 6.90 17.14 4.18
N LEU A 100 6.78 17.59 5.43
CA LEU A 100 5.61 18.35 5.88
C LEU A 100 5.48 19.70 5.18
N LYS A 101 6.59 20.40 4.89
CA LYS A 101 6.57 21.64 4.10
C LYS A 101 5.92 21.45 2.72
N LYS A 102 6.08 20.27 2.12
CA LYS A 102 5.46 19.94 0.82
C LYS A 102 4.05 19.39 0.94
N PHE A 103 3.78 18.56 1.95
CA PHE A 103 2.61 17.68 1.96
C PHE A 103 1.74 17.80 3.21
N ALA A 104 1.98 18.75 4.12
CA ALA A 104 1.18 18.91 5.34
C ALA A 104 -0.32 19.03 5.04
N ALA A 105 -0.72 19.77 3.99
CA ALA A 105 -2.11 19.94 3.57
C ALA A 105 -2.86 18.62 3.28
N ASP A 106 -2.14 17.59 2.84
CA ASP A 106 -2.69 16.27 2.52
C ASP A 106 -2.34 15.22 3.59
N THR A 107 -1.50 15.57 4.57
CA THR A 107 -1.01 14.65 5.62
C THR A 107 -1.91 14.72 6.84
N LEU A 108 -2.29 13.56 7.36
CA LEU A 108 -2.89 13.45 8.68
C LEU A 108 -2.22 12.36 9.52
N VAL A 109 -2.29 12.54 10.82
CA VAL A 109 -1.89 11.54 11.80
C VAL A 109 -3.13 11.05 12.54
N MET A 110 -3.28 9.73 12.64
CA MET A 110 -4.35 9.12 13.40
C MET A 110 -3.75 8.23 14.48
N THR A 111 -4.09 8.52 15.73
CA THR A 111 -3.68 7.72 16.89
C THR A 111 -4.54 6.46 17.00
N ALA A 112 -3.95 5.36 17.46
CA ALA A 112 -4.65 4.11 17.72
C ALA A 112 -3.85 3.20 18.63
N GLU A 113 -4.53 2.33 19.35
CA GLU A 113 -3.95 1.13 19.94
C GLU A 113 -4.10 -0.04 18.98
N VAL A 114 -3.02 -0.76 18.81
CA VAL A 114 -3.04 -2.04 18.12
C VAL A 114 -3.35 -3.17 19.11
N SER A 115 -3.53 -4.37 18.57
CA SER A 115 -3.96 -5.55 19.30
C SER A 115 -2.84 -6.59 19.50
N SER A 116 -1.63 -6.32 18.98
CA SER A 116 -0.48 -7.22 19.10
C SER A 116 0.84 -6.49 19.01
N VAL A 117 1.84 -7.00 19.74
CA VAL A 117 3.26 -6.60 19.64
C VAL A 117 4.10 -7.62 18.88
N ASN A 118 3.47 -8.66 18.31
CA ASN A 118 4.13 -9.61 17.43
C ASN A 118 4.09 -9.08 16.00
N HIS A 119 5.26 -8.85 15.39
CA HIS A 119 5.41 -8.29 14.05
C HIS A 119 4.49 -8.92 12.99
N ASN A 120 4.41 -10.25 12.92
CA ASN A 120 3.60 -10.92 11.90
C ASN A 120 2.09 -10.73 12.15
N VAL A 121 1.64 -10.84 13.39
CA VAL A 121 0.22 -10.65 13.73
C VAL A 121 -0.17 -9.19 13.58
N ALA A 122 0.64 -8.28 14.11
CA ALA A 122 0.42 -6.84 14.07
C ALA A 122 0.41 -6.30 12.63
N GLY A 123 1.39 -6.69 11.81
CA GLY A 123 1.45 -6.31 10.39
C GLY A 123 0.23 -6.81 9.60
N LYS A 124 -0.24 -8.04 9.84
CA LYS A 124 -1.48 -8.54 9.22
C LYS A 124 -2.68 -7.70 9.65
N ARG A 125 -2.83 -7.45 10.95
CA ARG A 125 -3.95 -6.71 11.50
C ARG A 125 -3.97 -5.24 11.11
N ALA A 126 -2.81 -4.63 10.88
CA ALA A 126 -2.71 -3.28 10.34
C ALA A 126 -3.36 -3.16 8.96
N VAL A 127 -3.30 -4.21 8.12
CA VAL A 127 -3.94 -4.21 6.80
C VAL A 127 -5.33 -4.81 6.78
N THR A 128 -5.71 -5.67 7.73
CA THR A 128 -7.08 -6.22 7.85
C THR A 128 -7.98 -5.45 8.81
N GLY A 129 -7.46 -4.44 9.51
CA GLY A 129 -8.21 -3.71 10.53
C GLY A 129 -8.63 -4.60 11.70
N ASP A 130 -7.76 -5.54 12.11
CA ASP A 130 -8.09 -6.63 13.03
C ASP A 130 -9.38 -7.38 12.64
N ASN A 131 -9.38 -7.86 11.40
CA ASN A 131 -10.49 -8.57 10.77
C ASN A 131 -11.77 -7.74 10.54
N ALA A 132 -11.62 -6.43 10.38
CA ALA A 132 -12.68 -5.60 9.83
C ALA A 132 -13.10 -6.09 8.42
N ASN A 133 -14.32 -5.75 8.00
CA ASN A 133 -14.83 -6.07 6.67
C ASN A 133 -14.65 -7.56 6.28
N GLN A 134 -15.11 -8.46 7.16
CA GLN A 134 -15.02 -9.92 7.00
C GLN A 134 -13.60 -10.49 6.99
N GLY A 135 -12.58 -9.70 7.35
CA GLY A 135 -11.19 -10.14 7.32
C GLY A 135 -10.44 -9.81 6.04
N ARG A 136 -11.02 -9.05 5.11
CA ARG A 136 -10.31 -8.58 3.91
C ARG A 136 -9.16 -7.67 4.29
N THR A 137 -8.07 -7.72 3.54
CA THR A 137 -7.09 -6.62 3.60
C THR A 137 -7.66 -5.37 2.92
N LEU A 138 -7.22 -4.18 3.33
CA LEU A 138 -7.52 -2.93 2.66
C LEU A 138 -7.20 -2.99 1.15
N PRO A 139 -6.00 -3.44 0.72
CA PRO A 139 -5.70 -3.66 -0.69
C PRO A 139 -6.69 -4.58 -1.42
N GLU A 140 -7.12 -5.70 -0.81
CA GLU A 140 -8.10 -6.61 -1.41
C GLU A 140 -9.46 -5.92 -1.61
N ALA A 141 -9.94 -5.18 -0.61
CA ALA A 141 -11.22 -4.49 -0.70
C ALA A 141 -11.22 -3.41 -1.80
N ILE A 142 -10.10 -2.68 -1.95
CA ILE A 142 -9.93 -1.66 -2.99
C ILE A 142 -9.74 -2.29 -4.37
N ALA A 143 -9.01 -3.39 -4.47
CA ALA A 143 -8.85 -4.14 -5.71
C ALA A 143 -10.19 -4.70 -6.21
N MET A 144 -11.03 -5.25 -5.30
CA MET A 144 -12.37 -5.72 -5.66
C MET A 144 -13.27 -4.59 -6.15
N ALA A 145 -13.21 -3.43 -5.51
CA ALA A 145 -14.07 -2.30 -5.84
C ALA A 145 -13.63 -1.60 -7.14
N TYR A 146 -12.33 -1.40 -7.35
CA TYR A 146 -11.83 -0.51 -8.41
C TYR A 146 -10.89 -1.18 -9.42
N GLY A 147 -10.59 -2.48 -9.24
CA GLY A 147 -9.62 -3.22 -10.05
C GLY A 147 -10.24 -4.04 -11.18
N GLN A 148 -11.51 -3.85 -11.51
CA GLN A 148 -12.12 -4.57 -12.63
C GLN A 148 -11.39 -4.26 -13.94
N GLY A 149 -11.05 -5.33 -14.68
CA GLY A 149 -10.31 -5.23 -15.94
C GLY A 149 -8.80 -5.07 -15.79
N LEU A 150 -8.27 -4.97 -14.57
CA LEU A 150 -6.83 -4.93 -14.33
C LEU A 150 -6.27 -6.37 -14.29
N PRO A 151 -5.16 -6.65 -14.99
CA PRO A 151 -4.57 -7.99 -14.99
C PRO A 151 -4.09 -8.43 -13.61
N LEU A 152 -3.54 -7.52 -12.80
CA LEU A 152 -3.01 -7.78 -11.46
C LEU A 152 -3.44 -6.65 -10.49
N ALA A 153 -4.73 -6.62 -10.17
CA ALA A 153 -5.37 -5.53 -9.42
C ALA A 153 -4.67 -5.22 -8.06
N ASN A 154 -4.10 -6.23 -7.41
CA ASN A 154 -3.42 -6.11 -6.12
C ASN A 154 -1.99 -6.65 -6.19
N LEU A 155 -0.98 -5.80 -6.01
CA LEU A 155 0.44 -6.19 -6.00
C LEU A 155 1.02 -6.20 -4.59
N MET A 156 1.76 -7.25 -4.26
CA MET A 156 2.47 -7.42 -2.99
C MET A 156 3.98 -7.30 -3.20
N LEU A 157 4.52 -6.15 -2.78
CA LEU A 157 5.94 -5.79 -2.77
C LEU A 157 6.47 -5.69 -1.33
N ALA A 158 5.80 -6.35 -0.37
CA ALA A 158 6.16 -6.36 1.04
C ALA A 158 6.37 -7.79 1.56
N GLY A 159 6.84 -7.91 2.80
CA GLY A 159 7.02 -9.19 3.50
C GLY A 159 6.42 -9.21 4.90
N GLY A 160 6.57 -10.34 5.59
CA GLY A 160 6.14 -10.53 6.98
C GLY A 160 4.62 -10.55 7.15
N GLY A 161 4.12 -9.96 8.24
CA GLY A 161 2.68 -9.87 8.51
C GLY A 161 1.88 -9.20 7.39
N TYR A 162 2.47 -8.18 6.77
CA TYR A 162 1.85 -7.40 5.70
C TYR A 162 1.62 -8.17 4.41
N SER A 163 2.37 -9.24 4.16
CA SER A 163 2.24 -10.04 2.93
C SER A 163 1.16 -11.11 3.00
N GLN A 164 0.45 -11.23 4.13
CA GLN A 164 -0.60 -12.22 4.28
C GLN A 164 -1.89 -11.76 3.61
N ASN A 165 -2.57 -12.70 2.95
CA ASN A 165 -3.92 -12.50 2.46
C ASN A 165 -4.91 -12.31 3.62
N GLY A 166 -6.04 -11.67 3.32
CA GLY A 166 -7.15 -11.56 4.25
C GLY A 166 -7.84 -12.91 4.48
N ASP A 167 -8.58 -13.02 5.59
CA ASP A 167 -9.25 -14.27 5.98
C ASP A 167 -10.60 -14.47 5.26
N ASP A 168 -11.11 -13.46 4.55
CA ASP A 168 -12.36 -13.57 3.80
C ASP A 168 -12.21 -14.45 2.55
N ILE A 169 -12.63 -15.71 2.63
CA ILE A 169 -12.56 -16.68 1.53
C ILE A 169 -13.33 -16.26 0.27
N THR A 170 -14.28 -15.33 0.38
CA THR A 170 -15.11 -14.86 -0.74
C THR A 170 -14.38 -13.91 -1.69
N VAL A 171 -13.20 -13.40 -1.30
CA VAL A 171 -12.36 -12.57 -2.18
C VAL A 171 -11.85 -13.44 -3.35
N PRO A 172 -12.21 -13.10 -4.61
CA PRO A 172 -11.73 -13.80 -5.79
C PRO A 172 -10.20 -13.71 -5.94
N ASP A 173 -9.58 -14.76 -6.47
CA ASP A 173 -8.10 -14.84 -6.59
C ASP A 173 -7.49 -13.71 -7.42
N GLN A 174 -8.22 -13.18 -8.40
CA GLN A 174 -7.76 -12.04 -9.22
C GLN A 174 -7.58 -10.73 -8.43
N TYR A 175 -8.17 -10.63 -7.24
CA TYR A 175 -8.05 -9.47 -6.34
C TYR A 175 -7.18 -9.75 -5.11
N ARG A 176 -6.74 -11.01 -4.95
CA ARG A 176 -5.72 -11.38 -3.97
C ARG A 176 -4.37 -10.83 -4.40
N ALA A 177 -3.52 -10.57 -3.42
CA ALA A 177 -2.26 -9.92 -3.66
C ALA A 177 -1.30 -10.85 -4.44
N GLN A 178 -0.74 -10.34 -5.53
CA GLN A 178 0.21 -11.04 -6.38
C GLN A 178 1.62 -10.68 -5.94
N VAL A 179 2.36 -11.67 -5.47
CA VAL A 179 3.71 -11.46 -4.92
C VAL A 179 4.69 -11.12 -6.02
N VAL A 180 5.41 -10.01 -5.82
CA VAL A 180 6.53 -9.61 -6.64
C VAL A 180 7.78 -9.66 -5.78
N ALA A 181 8.55 -10.75 -5.92
CA ALA A 181 9.76 -10.97 -5.13
C ALA A 181 10.91 -10.05 -5.54
N ASP A 182 11.06 -9.81 -6.85
CA ASP A 182 12.11 -8.96 -7.41
C ASP A 182 11.46 -7.87 -8.30
N PRO A 183 11.43 -6.60 -7.85
CA PRO A 183 10.82 -5.53 -8.62
C PRO A 183 11.59 -5.20 -9.92
N LEU A 184 12.91 -5.39 -9.94
CA LEU A 184 13.72 -5.08 -11.12
C LEU A 184 13.53 -6.13 -12.22
N MET A 185 13.32 -7.38 -11.82
CA MET A 185 13.13 -8.49 -12.76
C MET A 185 11.66 -8.74 -13.13
N PHE A 186 10.71 -8.13 -12.42
CA PHE A 186 9.28 -8.38 -12.60
C PHE A 186 8.81 -8.19 -14.04
N ALA A 187 9.34 -7.20 -14.76
CA ALA A 187 8.96 -6.93 -16.14
C ALA A 187 9.12 -8.15 -17.06
N PHE A 188 10.20 -8.94 -16.89
CA PHE A 188 10.44 -10.14 -17.69
C PHE A 188 9.37 -11.22 -17.50
N ALA A 189 8.77 -11.31 -16.31
CA ALA A 189 7.72 -12.28 -16.02
C ALA A 189 6.38 -11.94 -16.71
N THR A 190 6.25 -10.75 -17.29
CA THR A 190 5.00 -10.29 -17.91
C THR A 190 4.87 -10.64 -19.39
N HIS A 191 5.82 -11.39 -19.95
CA HIS A 191 5.77 -11.85 -21.33
C HIS A 191 6.40 -13.24 -21.46
N GLY A 192 5.66 -14.22 -22.02
CA GLY A 192 6.06 -15.62 -21.98
C GLY A 192 7.15 -16.03 -22.98
N TYR A 193 7.62 -15.11 -23.83
CA TYR A 193 8.53 -15.47 -24.93
C TYR A 193 9.41 -14.34 -25.47
N LYS A 194 9.18 -13.07 -25.06
CA LYS A 194 10.12 -11.97 -25.36
C LYS A 194 11.46 -12.28 -24.72
N GLY A 195 12.55 -12.11 -25.48
CA GLY A 195 13.91 -12.47 -25.06
C GLY A 195 14.44 -13.79 -25.62
N ILE A 196 13.60 -14.61 -26.27
CA ILE A 196 14.05 -15.82 -26.96
C ILE A 196 14.53 -15.45 -28.36
N SER A 197 15.84 -15.54 -28.60
CA SER A 197 16.49 -15.07 -29.84
C SER A 197 16.19 -15.90 -31.09
N LYS A 198 15.78 -17.16 -30.93
CA LYS A 198 15.40 -18.08 -32.02
C LYS A 198 13.93 -18.51 -31.87
N LEU A 199 13.06 -17.55 -31.60
CA LEU A 199 11.64 -17.84 -31.48
C LEU A 199 11.10 -18.33 -32.82
N ALA A 200 10.40 -19.46 -32.81
CA ALA A 200 9.42 -19.75 -33.85
C ALA A 200 8.28 -18.73 -33.68
N GLY A 201 7.80 -18.08 -34.73
CA GLY A 201 6.95 -16.89 -34.65
C GLY A 201 5.67 -17.02 -33.80
N GLU A 202 4.84 -15.96 -33.79
CA GLU A 202 3.60 -15.95 -33.00
C GLU A 202 2.68 -17.15 -33.28
N ALA A 203 2.67 -17.64 -34.52
CA ALA A 203 1.90 -18.82 -34.93
C ALA A 203 2.36 -20.09 -34.20
N GLU A 204 3.67 -20.31 -34.09
CA GLU A 204 4.24 -21.47 -33.42
C GLU A 204 4.09 -21.38 -31.90
N MET A 205 4.19 -20.18 -31.32
CA MET A 205 3.84 -19.96 -29.92
C MET A 205 2.37 -20.30 -29.64
N LYS A 206 1.46 -19.93 -30.53
CA LYS A 206 0.05 -20.31 -30.43
C LYS A 206 -0.13 -21.83 -30.50
N ILE A 207 0.50 -22.50 -31.47
CA ILE A 207 0.48 -23.97 -31.58
C ILE A 207 0.98 -24.63 -30.29
N GLY A 208 2.08 -24.12 -29.72
CA GLY A 208 2.61 -24.63 -28.45
C GLY A 208 1.63 -24.45 -27.28
N ARG A 209 0.94 -23.31 -27.19
CA ARG A 209 -0.10 -23.05 -26.17
C ARG A 209 -1.30 -23.98 -26.34
N ASP A 210 -1.78 -24.17 -27.57
CA ASP A 210 -2.90 -25.05 -27.89
C ASP A 210 -2.55 -26.52 -27.56
N LEU A 211 -1.35 -26.98 -27.93
CA LEU A 211 -0.85 -28.32 -27.61
C LEU A 211 -0.74 -28.53 -26.09
N ARG A 212 -0.23 -27.54 -25.36
CA ARG A 212 -0.14 -27.58 -23.90
C ARG A 212 -1.54 -27.75 -23.26
N GLN A 213 -2.55 -27.04 -23.76
CA GLN A 213 -3.92 -27.19 -23.26
C GLN A 213 -4.48 -28.60 -23.50
N GLN A 214 -4.23 -29.19 -24.67
CA GLN A 214 -4.64 -30.57 -24.98
C GLN A 214 -3.97 -31.59 -24.06
N LEU A 215 -2.65 -31.47 -23.87
CA LEU A 215 -1.87 -32.36 -23.00
C LEU A 215 -2.31 -32.23 -21.54
N GLU A 216 -2.58 -31.01 -21.08
CA GLU A 216 -3.06 -30.77 -19.72
C GLU A 216 -4.45 -31.37 -19.50
N ALA A 217 -5.40 -31.19 -20.42
CA ALA A 217 -6.73 -31.77 -20.31
C ALA A 217 -6.70 -33.31 -20.23
N ALA A 218 -5.72 -33.94 -20.89
CA ALA A 218 -5.48 -35.39 -20.81
C ALA A 218 -4.64 -35.83 -19.59
N SER A 219 -4.11 -34.90 -18.81
CA SER A 219 -3.18 -35.19 -17.71
C SER A 219 -3.91 -35.65 -16.44
N ARG A 220 -3.23 -36.49 -15.64
CA ARG A 220 -3.70 -36.86 -14.29
C ARG A 220 -3.89 -35.64 -13.38
N LEU A 221 -3.07 -34.61 -13.55
CA LEU A 221 -3.17 -33.35 -12.80
C LEU A 221 -4.55 -32.71 -13.02
N HIS A 222 -4.97 -32.56 -14.27
CA HIS A 222 -6.27 -31.97 -14.57
C HIS A 222 -7.41 -32.83 -14.03
N THR A 223 -7.39 -34.15 -14.26
CA THR A 223 -8.44 -35.05 -13.75
C THR A 223 -8.56 -35.01 -12.22
N GLN A 224 -7.45 -34.89 -11.51
CA GLN A 224 -7.42 -34.91 -10.04
C GLN A 224 -7.77 -33.56 -9.41
N PHE A 225 -7.39 -32.44 -10.03
CA PHE A 225 -7.49 -31.10 -9.43
C PHE A 225 -8.50 -30.17 -10.11
N GLN A 226 -9.20 -30.63 -11.16
CA GLN A 226 -10.35 -29.91 -11.72
C GLN A 226 -11.38 -29.56 -10.63
N GLY A 227 -11.94 -28.35 -10.68
CA GLY A 227 -12.82 -27.80 -9.64
C GLY A 227 -12.10 -27.27 -8.39
N GLY A 228 -10.78 -27.48 -8.28
CA GLY A 228 -9.98 -26.91 -7.20
C GLY A 228 -9.63 -25.45 -7.46
N ARG A 229 -9.94 -24.56 -6.51
CA ARG A 229 -9.65 -23.11 -6.58
C ARG A 229 -8.23 -22.80 -7.06
N ALA A 230 -7.22 -23.46 -6.50
CA ALA A 230 -5.81 -23.22 -6.86
C ALA A 230 -5.52 -23.59 -8.33
N PHE A 231 -6.11 -24.68 -8.82
CA PHE A 231 -5.93 -25.11 -10.20
C PHE A 231 -6.67 -24.18 -11.16
N GLU A 232 -7.93 -23.84 -10.87
CA GLU A 232 -8.69 -22.87 -11.66
C GLU A 232 -8.03 -21.49 -11.73
N SER A 233 -7.47 -21.02 -10.60
CA SER A 233 -6.69 -19.80 -10.54
C SER A 233 -5.45 -19.87 -11.43
N TYR A 234 -4.70 -20.97 -11.37
CA TYR A 234 -3.55 -21.20 -12.25
C TYR A 234 -3.92 -21.14 -13.73
N ILE A 235 -4.99 -21.85 -14.13
CA ILE A 235 -5.49 -21.86 -15.52
C ILE A 235 -5.85 -20.43 -15.96
N LYS A 236 -6.63 -19.70 -15.14
CA LYS A 236 -7.04 -18.33 -15.45
C LYS A 236 -5.87 -17.37 -15.57
N ASN A 237 -4.90 -17.45 -14.66
CA ASN A 237 -3.70 -16.61 -14.71
C ASN A 237 -2.93 -16.86 -16.01
N ARG A 238 -2.73 -18.12 -16.35
CA ARG A 238 -1.99 -18.50 -17.54
C ARG A 238 -2.71 -18.16 -18.85
N ASP A 239 -4.00 -18.47 -18.95
CA ASP A 239 -4.72 -18.38 -20.23
C ASP A 239 -5.35 -17.00 -20.46
N SER A 240 -5.62 -16.21 -19.42
CA SER A 240 -6.20 -14.86 -19.57
C SER A 240 -5.24 -13.77 -19.10
N VAL A 241 -4.62 -13.91 -17.92
CA VAL A 241 -3.78 -12.82 -17.37
C VAL A 241 -2.51 -12.64 -18.19
N VAL A 242 -1.78 -13.71 -18.52
CA VAL A 242 -0.58 -13.62 -19.36
C VAL A 242 -0.91 -13.00 -20.72
N GLU A 243 -2.03 -13.37 -21.35
CA GLU A 243 -2.42 -12.79 -22.63
C GLU A 243 -2.69 -11.28 -22.52
N MET A 244 -3.37 -10.84 -21.45
CA MET A 244 -3.58 -9.40 -21.19
C MET A 244 -2.25 -8.67 -20.97
N LEU A 245 -1.31 -9.26 -20.25
CA LEU A 245 0.01 -8.67 -19.99
C LEU A 245 0.82 -8.51 -21.28
N GLU A 246 0.82 -9.53 -22.13
CA GLU A 246 1.51 -9.55 -23.42
C GLU A 246 0.91 -8.53 -24.40
N LYS A 247 -0.41 -8.56 -24.60
CA LYS A 247 -1.11 -7.58 -25.46
C LYS A 247 -0.94 -6.14 -24.97
N GLY A 248 -0.79 -5.97 -23.66
CA GLY A 248 -0.54 -4.67 -23.03
C GLY A 248 0.89 -4.15 -23.18
N ASP A 249 1.82 -4.92 -23.75
CA ASP A 249 3.28 -4.65 -23.74
C ASP A 249 3.80 -4.28 -22.34
N THR A 250 3.29 -5.01 -21.34
CA THR A 250 3.58 -4.74 -19.92
C THR A 250 5.07 -4.83 -19.63
N VAL A 251 5.76 -5.75 -20.30
CA VAL A 251 7.20 -5.94 -20.19
C VAL A 251 7.99 -4.68 -20.53
N THR A 252 7.59 -3.92 -21.55
CA THR A 252 8.26 -2.64 -21.87
C THR A 252 7.86 -1.57 -20.86
N LYS A 253 6.57 -1.46 -20.54
CA LYS A 253 6.02 -0.43 -19.64
C LYS A 253 6.57 -0.49 -18.22
N LEU A 254 6.94 -1.68 -17.75
CA LEU A 254 7.50 -1.91 -16.41
C LEU A 254 9.01 -2.09 -16.37
N MET A 255 9.71 -2.02 -17.51
CA MET A 255 11.15 -2.25 -17.56
C MET A 255 11.91 -1.18 -16.77
N LEU A 256 12.47 -1.56 -15.62
CA LEU A 256 13.28 -0.70 -14.76
C LEU A 256 14.78 -0.77 -15.08
N LEU A 257 15.24 -1.91 -15.61
CA LEU A 257 16.63 -2.09 -16.00
C LEU A 257 16.96 -1.25 -17.23
N ASP A 258 18.19 -0.73 -17.25
CA ASP A 258 18.72 -0.02 -18.41
C ASP A 258 19.10 -1.02 -19.51
N PRO A 259 18.48 -0.98 -20.70
CA PRO A 259 18.81 -1.89 -21.79
C PRO A 259 20.24 -1.79 -22.27
N ALA A 260 20.86 -0.60 -22.23
CA ALA A 260 22.22 -0.39 -22.72
C ALA A 260 23.25 -1.08 -21.81
N THR A 261 23.08 -0.94 -20.49
CA THR A 261 24.02 -1.55 -19.52
C THR A 261 23.89 -3.07 -19.40
N ASN A 262 22.72 -3.63 -19.75
CA ASN A 262 22.42 -5.05 -19.62
C ASN A 262 22.28 -5.77 -20.98
N GLU A 263 22.63 -5.08 -22.08
CA GLU A 263 22.49 -5.56 -23.45
C GLU A 263 21.10 -6.13 -23.78
N LEU A 264 20.02 -5.56 -23.21
CA LEU A 264 18.68 -6.13 -23.33
C LEU A 264 18.06 -5.91 -24.72
N GLU A 265 18.56 -4.92 -25.47
CA GLU A 265 18.07 -4.62 -26.82
C GLU A 265 18.33 -5.79 -27.79
N LYS A 266 19.43 -6.54 -27.62
CA LYS A 266 19.72 -7.72 -28.45
C LYS A 266 18.71 -8.86 -28.26
N TYR A 267 17.94 -8.78 -27.18
CA TYR A 267 16.86 -9.70 -26.83
C TYR A 267 15.47 -9.11 -27.11
N GLY A 268 15.41 -7.95 -27.77
CA GLY A 268 14.16 -7.29 -28.15
C GLY A 268 13.46 -6.56 -27.00
N PHE A 269 14.13 -6.34 -25.87
CA PHE A 269 13.58 -5.53 -24.79
C PHE A 269 13.83 -4.04 -25.04
N LYS A 270 12.89 -3.23 -24.57
CA LYS A 270 12.94 -1.78 -24.60
C LYS A 270 12.73 -1.26 -23.18
N VAL A 271 13.26 -0.08 -22.91
CA VAL A 271 13.02 0.60 -21.63
C VAL A 271 11.63 1.21 -21.60
N SER A 272 11.07 1.38 -20.39
CA SER A 272 9.82 2.11 -20.20
C SER A 272 9.97 3.57 -20.67
N ALA A 273 8.94 4.11 -21.32
CA ALA A 273 8.89 5.52 -21.71
C ALA A 273 8.98 6.47 -20.50
N ASP A 274 8.64 5.97 -19.32
CA ASP A 274 8.63 6.72 -18.06
C ASP A 274 9.88 6.54 -17.21
N ILE A 275 10.89 5.81 -17.71
CA ILE A 275 12.06 5.45 -16.90
C ILE A 275 12.82 6.67 -16.39
N ASN A 276 12.94 7.73 -17.19
CA ASN A 276 13.66 8.94 -16.81
C ASN A 276 12.92 9.69 -15.69
N LEU A 277 11.58 9.76 -15.80
CA LEU A 277 10.73 10.35 -14.77
C LEU A 277 10.87 9.60 -13.44
N VAL A 278 10.89 8.27 -13.49
CA VAL A 278 11.08 7.41 -12.31
C VAL A 278 12.49 7.56 -11.72
N ARG A 279 13.54 7.54 -12.55
CA ARG A 279 14.95 7.67 -12.11
C ARG A 279 15.25 9.03 -11.50
N GLU A 280 14.57 10.09 -11.91
CA GLU A 280 14.70 11.41 -11.30
C GLU A 280 14.33 11.38 -9.81
N LYS A 281 13.26 10.63 -9.47
CA LYS A 281 12.76 10.52 -8.09
C LYS A 281 13.42 9.40 -7.30
N PHE A 282 13.79 8.32 -7.97
CA PHE A 282 14.35 7.10 -7.38
C PHE A 282 15.74 6.80 -7.96
N GLN A 283 16.71 7.62 -7.56
CA GLN A 283 18.07 7.63 -8.13
C GLN A 283 18.88 6.37 -7.83
N ASN A 284 18.51 5.61 -6.79
CA ASN A 284 19.23 4.42 -6.33
C ASN A 284 18.47 3.13 -6.66
N LEU A 285 17.46 3.15 -7.54
CA LEU A 285 16.60 1.99 -7.81
C LEU A 285 17.33 0.69 -8.16
N SER A 286 18.56 0.75 -8.69
CA SER A 286 19.38 -0.43 -9.00
C SER A 286 20.01 -1.11 -7.78
N THR A 287 20.10 -0.40 -6.65
CA THR A 287 20.77 -0.86 -5.41
C THR A 287 19.88 -0.78 -4.19
N ASP A 288 18.80 -0.01 -4.27
CA ASP A 288 17.80 0.18 -3.23
C ASP A 288 16.48 -0.47 -3.65
N ILE A 289 16.16 -1.59 -3.00
CA ILE A 289 14.93 -2.34 -3.29
C ILE A 289 13.66 -1.57 -2.93
N PHE A 290 13.68 -0.66 -1.96
CA PHE A 290 12.51 0.14 -1.61
C PHE A 290 12.20 1.14 -2.72
N GLU A 291 13.23 1.84 -3.23
CA GLU A 291 13.11 2.70 -4.40
C GLU A 291 12.64 1.91 -5.64
N ALA A 292 13.16 0.70 -5.88
CA ALA A 292 12.70 -0.16 -6.97
C ALA A 292 11.22 -0.60 -6.83
N ARG A 293 10.78 -0.93 -5.61
CA ARG A 293 9.38 -1.29 -5.33
C ARG A 293 8.44 -0.10 -5.54
N LEU A 294 8.83 1.10 -5.10
CA LEU A 294 8.05 2.33 -5.33
C LEU A 294 7.96 2.68 -6.82
N ALA A 295 9.08 2.56 -7.54
CA ALA A 295 9.14 2.73 -8.98
C ALA A 295 8.18 1.78 -9.72
N LEU A 296 8.24 0.48 -9.39
CA LEU A 296 7.35 -0.52 -9.97
C LEU A 296 5.89 -0.26 -9.61
N ALA A 297 5.58 0.11 -8.36
CA ALA A 297 4.22 0.43 -7.93
C ALA A 297 3.62 1.59 -8.75
N PHE A 298 4.39 2.65 -8.97
CA PHE A 298 3.98 3.76 -9.81
C PHE A 298 3.75 3.31 -11.27
N LEU A 299 4.71 2.62 -11.89
CA LEU A 299 4.57 2.17 -13.28
C LEU A 299 3.39 1.21 -13.45
N ALA A 300 3.19 0.27 -12.52
CA ALA A 300 2.09 -0.67 -12.55
C ALA A 300 0.73 0.02 -12.45
N THR A 301 0.59 1.00 -11.55
CA THR A 301 -0.67 1.74 -11.39
C THR A 301 -0.95 2.66 -12.56
N LYS A 302 0.07 3.41 -13.03
CA LYS A 302 -0.03 4.28 -14.21
C LYS A 302 -0.46 3.51 -15.46
N ASN A 303 0.11 2.33 -15.69
CA ASN A 303 -0.11 1.56 -16.90
C ASN A 303 -1.34 0.64 -16.83
N GLY A 304 -2.21 0.80 -15.83
CA GLY A 304 -3.44 0.02 -15.72
C GLY A 304 -3.20 -1.46 -15.40
N LEU A 305 -2.08 -1.79 -14.76
CA LEU A 305 -1.82 -3.14 -14.28
C LEU A 305 -2.49 -3.39 -12.92
N SER A 306 -2.45 -2.40 -12.03
CA SER A 306 -2.83 -2.52 -10.62
C SER A 306 -3.51 -1.25 -10.10
N ASN A 307 -4.29 -1.35 -9.03
CA ASN A 307 -4.85 -0.21 -8.32
C ASN A 307 -4.65 -0.29 -6.80
N ALA A 308 -4.14 -1.42 -6.31
CA ALA A 308 -3.79 -1.60 -4.91
C ALA A 308 -2.38 -2.18 -4.82
N VAL A 309 -1.51 -1.52 -4.07
CA VAL A 309 -0.12 -1.95 -3.93
C VAL A 309 0.30 -1.89 -2.48
N THR A 310 0.90 -2.98 -1.98
CA THR A 310 1.49 -3.06 -0.64
C THR A 310 3.00 -3.09 -0.76
N ILE A 311 3.71 -2.18 -0.09
CA ILE A 311 5.13 -1.87 -0.32
C ILE A 311 5.83 -1.80 1.03
N SER A 312 6.94 -2.50 1.19
CA SER A 312 7.81 -2.31 2.37
C SER A 312 9.24 -1.99 1.97
N PRO A 313 10.02 -1.35 2.86
CA PRO A 313 11.46 -1.51 2.88
C PRO A 313 11.90 -2.98 2.93
N SER A 314 13.19 -3.24 2.71
CA SER A 314 13.77 -4.55 3.00
C SER A 314 13.84 -4.77 4.50
N ASN A 315 13.72 -6.02 4.95
CA ASN A 315 14.04 -6.38 6.33
C ASN A 315 15.55 -6.51 6.55
N THR A 316 16.30 -6.66 5.45
CA THR A 316 17.76 -6.68 5.41
C THR A 316 18.29 -5.24 5.39
N PRO A 317 19.33 -4.91 6.17
CA PRO A 317 19.94 -3.60 6.11
C PRO A 317 20.48 -3.32 4.70
N LEU A 318 20.26 -2.11 4.19
CA LEU A 318 20.90 -1.65 2.97
C LEU A 318 22.25 -1.03 3.34
N ILE A 319 23.36 -1.58 2.86
CA ILE A 319 24.69 -1.00 3.08
C ILE A 319 25.07 -0.18 1.85
N ALA A 320 25.10 1.14 2.00
CA ALA A 320 25.51 2.08 0.97
C ALA A 320 26.84 2.76 1.35
N SER A 321 27.46 3.43 0.38
CA SER A 321 28.76 4.10 0.57
C SER A 321 28.75 5.17 1.67
N ARG A 322 27.59 5.77 1.96
CA ARG A 322 27.41 6.81 3.01
C ARG A 322 26.85 6.27 4.33
N GLY A 323 26.70 4.95 4.47
CA GLY A 323 26.09 4.32 5.65
C GLY A 323 24.90 3.44 5.29
N THR A 324 23.98 3.27 6.23
CA THR A 324 22.79 2.42 6.05
C THR A 324 21.50 3.26 6.10
N PRO A 325 20.87 3.56 4.95
CA PRO A 325 19.65 4.37 4.92
C PRO A 325 18.44 3.61 5.45
N ASN A 326 18.41 2.29 5.24
CA ASN A 326 17.41 1.39 5.77
C ASN A 326 17.94 0.74 7.05
N SER A 327 17.43 1.13 8.21
CA SER A 327 17.76 0.44 9.45
C SER A 327 17.32 -1.03 9.34
N PRO A 328 18.16 -2.01 9.73
CA PRO A 328 17.69 -3.39 9.84
C PRO A 328 16.48 -3.42 10.77
N ILE A 329 15.53 -4.35 10.52
CA ILE A 329 14.37 -4.53 11.40
C ILE A 329 14.84 -4.50 12.85
N ALA A 330 14.04 -3.79 13.64
CA ALA A 330 14.00 -3.59 15.06
C ALA A 330 14.15 -4.81 15.99
N PHE A 331 14.79 -5.91 15.58
CA PHE A 331 14.97 -7.06 16.44
C PHE A 331 16.18 -6.95 17.37
N ASP A 332 17.21 -6.15 17.05
CA ASP A 332 18.31 -5.86 18.01
C ASP A 332 18.64 -4.36 18.18
N TRP A 333 18.72 -3.55 17.11
CA TRP A 333 19.23 -2.17 17.29
C TRP A 333 18.24 -1.23 17.96
N SER A 334 16.93 -1.36 17.73
CA SER A 334 15.97 -0.55 18.47
C SER A 334 15.90 -0.86 19.96
N HIS A 335 16.45 -2.00 20.41
CA HIS A 335 16.60 -2.28 21.84
C HIS A 335 17.78 -1.51 22.45
N VAL A 336 18.71 -1.02 21.64
CA VAL A 336 19.96 -0.36 22.06
C VAL A 336 19.97 1.14 21.74
N ASP A 337 19.45 1.54 20.58
CA ASP A 337 19.28 2.93 20.15
C ASP A 337 17.98 3.08 19.34
N HIS A 338 16.87 3.06 20.07
CA HIS A 338 15.54 3.14 19.51
C HIS A 338 15.31 4.43 18.73
N ARG A 339 15.64 5.57 19.33
CA ARG A 339 15.35 6.89 18.77
C ARG A 339 16.10 7.10 17.45
N GLY A 340 17.36 6.69 17.39
CA GLY A 340 18.14 6.79 16.16
C GLY A 340 17.59 5.91 15.04
N ALA A 341 17.21 4.67 15.36
CA ALA A 341 16.61 3.74 14.41
C ALA A 341 15.26 4.25 13.85
N GLN A 342 14.38 4.77 14.72
CA GLN A 342 13.09 5.32 14.28
C GLN A 342 13.28 6.54 13.39
N ASN A 343 14.20 7.44 13.74
CA ASN A 343 14.49 8.62 12.93
C ASN A 343 14.94 8.23 11.52
N ALA A 344 15.86 7.26 11.42
CA ALA A 344 16.36 6.75 10.14
C ALA A 344 15.27 6.07 9.29
N MET A 345 14.46 5.19 9.89
CA MET A 345 13.37 4.52 9.19
C MET A 345 12.31 5.50 8.69
N TRP A 346 11.87 6.45 9.52
CA TRP A 346 10.90 7.48 9.09
C TRP A 346 11.49 8.35 7.97
N SER A 347 12.75 8.77 8.10
CA SER A 347 13.48 9.51 7.07
C SER A 347 13.53 8.75 5.74
N TYR A 348 13.77 7.45 5.79
CA TYR A 348 13.81 6.56 4.63
C TYR A 348 12.45 6.39 3.95
N ILE A 349 11.41 6.07 4.73
CA ILE A 349 10.04 5.91 4.23
C ILE A 349 9.53 7.23 3.62
N LEU A 350 9.70 8.35 4.32
CA LEU A 350 9.18 9.65 3.87
C LEU A 350 9.89 10.14 2.61
N LYS A 351 11.19 9.88 2.43
CA LYS A 351 11.90 10.20 1.17
C LYS A 351 11.30 9.44 -0.01
N GLY A 352 11.03 8.13 0.16
CA GLY A 352 10.40 7.32 -0.88
C GLY A 352 8.97 7.78 -1.19
N VAL A 353 8.19 8.09 -0.15
CA VAL A 353 6.81 8.58 -0.29
C VAL A 353 6.77 9.98 -0.94
N ASP A 354 7.72 10.88 -0.65
CA ASP A 354 7.86 12.17 -1.34
C ASP A 354 7.96 11.96 -2.86
N GLY A 355 8.88 11.11 -3.30
CA GLY A 355 9.06 10.79 -4.72
C GLY A 355 7.80 10.19 -5.35
N LEU A 356 7.12 9.27 -4.65
CA LEU A 356 5.87 8.69 -5.15
C LEU A 356 4.76 9.73 -5.30
N ILE A 357 4.57 10.63 -4.32
CA ILE A 357 3.55 11.68 -4.38
C ILE A 357 3.83 12.62 -5.56
N ASP A 358 5.08 13.02 -5.77
CA ASP A 358 5.47 13.87 -6.90
C ASP A 358 5.09 13.23 -8.25
N LEU A 359 5.36 11.93 -8.42
CA LEU A 359 4.98 11.18 -9.63
C LEU A 359 3.46 11.15 -9.82
N LEU A 360 2.71 10.88 -8.76
CA LEU A 360 1.23 10.85 -8.80
C LEU A 360 0.62 12.23 -9.08
N LYS A 361 1.25 13.31 -8.62
CA LYS A 361 0.81 14.70 -8.89
C LYS A 361 1.12 15.13 -10.32
N ALA A 362 2.22 14.63 -10.90
CA ALA A 362 2.58 14.93 -12.28
C ALA A 362 1.71 14.17 -13.30
N THR A 363 1.24 12.98 -12.94
CA THR A 363 0.66 12.03 -13.90
C THR A 363 -0.87 12.14 -13.99
N ASP A 364 -1.38 12.28 -15.22
CA ASP A 364 -2.82 12.23 -15.52
C ASP A 364 -3.35 10.80 -15.50
N ILE A 365 -4.59 10.62 -15.05
CA ILE A 365 -5.26 9.33 -15.05
C ILE A 365 -5.45 8.88 -16.51
N ASP A 366 -4.95 7.67 -16.82
CA ASP A 366 -4.95 7.11 -18.18
C ASP A 366 -4.25 7.98 -19.24
N GLY A 367 -3.40 8.93 -18.81
CA GLY A 367 -2.80 9.91 -19.71
C GLY A 367 -3.77 10.99 -20.21
N ASP A 368 -4.96 11.12 -19.61
CA ASP A 368 -6.00 12.08 -19.99
C ASP A 368 -6.15 13.18 -18.92
N PRO A 369 -5.70 14.42 -19.22
CA PRO A 369 -5.84 15.55 -18.28
C PRO A 369 -7.29 15.83 -17.85
N GLY A 370 -8.29 15.49 -18.68
CA GLY A 370 -9.71 15.66 -18.38
C GLY A 370 -10.20 14.76 -17.24
N LYS A 371 -9.48 13.66 -16.94
CA LYS A 371 -9.77 12.77 -15.81
C LYS A 371 -9.09 13.19 -14.51
N GLY A 372 -8.25 14.23 -14.56
CA GLY A 372 -7.47 14.72 -13.43
C GLY A 372 -6.21 13.89 -13.15
N LYS A 373 -5.47 14.32 -12.13
CA LYS A 373 -4.20 13.68 -11.73
C LYS A 373 -4.44 12.41 -10.94
N MET A 374 -3.55 11.42 -11.07
CA MET A 374 -3.60 10.19 -10.27
C MET A 374 -3.63 10.49 -8.76
N TRP A 375 -2.92 11.53 -8.32
CA TRP A 375 -2.91 11.97 -6.92
C TRP A 375 -4.32 12.25 -6.38
N SER A 376 -5.20 12.86 -7.20
CA SER A 376 -6.57 13.23 -6.79
C SER A 376 -7.43 12.03 -6.37
N GLN A 377 -7.02 10.82 -6.77
CA GLN A 377 -7.71 9.57 -6.49
C GLN A 377 -6.87 8.59 -5.67
N SER A 378 -5.73 9.04 -5.14
CA SER A 378 -4.78 8.19 -4.42
C SER A 378 -4.86 8.38 -2.91
N LEU A 379 -4.68 7.29 -2.16
CA LEU A 379 -4.43 7.32 -0.72
C LEU A 379 -3.16 6.54 -0.41
N ILE A 380 -2.22 7.20 0.28
CA ILE A 380 -1.04 6.55 0.84
C ILE A 380 -1.29 6.30 2.32
N TYR A 381 -1.27 5.02 2.70
CA TYR A 381 -1.42 4.56 4.08
C TYR A 381 -0.08 4.04 4.57
N ILE A 382 0.56 4.75 5.50
CA ILE A 382 1.79 4.26 6.15
C ILE A 382 1.38 3.43 7.36
N ALA A 383 1.32 2.12 7.14
CA ALA A 383 0.90 1.13 8.13
C ALA A 383 2.01 0.88 9.15
N THR A 384 1.65 0.87 10.43
CA THR A 384 2.56 0.61 11.55
C THR A 384 2.10 -0.66 12.29
N GLU A 385 3.04 -1.41 12.85
CA GLU A 385 2.73 -2.66 13.56
C GLU A 385 2.25 -2.37 14.99
N PHE A 386 3.06 -1.66 15.76
CA PHE A 386 2.85 -1.29 17.15
C PHE A 386 3.81 -0.16 17.52
N GLY A 387 3.55 0.49 18.65
CA GLY A 387 4.36 1.59 19.15
C GLY A 387 5.36 1.11 20.19
N ARG A 388 5.97 2.06 20.90
CA ARG A 388 7.01 1.76 21.88
C ARG A 388 6.85 2.60 23.13
N ASP A 389 7.19 2.00 24.27
CA ASP A 389 7.32 2.73 25.52
C ASP A 389 8.44 3.76 25.43
N LYS A 390 8.23 4.91 26.06
CA LYS A 390 9.25 5.95 26.22
C LYS A 390 9.55 6.11 27.69
N VAL A 391 10.71 5.63 28.12
CA VAL A 391 11.20 5.87 29.47
C VAL A 391 12.34 6.88 29.44
N LYS A 392 12.41 7.71 30.48
CA LYS A 392 13.41 8.78 30.61
C LYS A 392 14.87 8.28 30.55
N SER A 393 15.11 7.01 30.88
CA SER A 393 16.41 6.35 30.81
C SER A 393 16.86 5.97 29.38
N GLY A 394 16.04 6.22 28.35
CA GLY A 394 16.39 6.03 26.94
C GLY A 394 16.11 4.63 26.38
N GLY A 395 15.72 3.66 27.21
CA GLY A 395 15.23 2.36 26.76
C GLY A 395 13.84 2.44 26.11
N SER A 396 13.47 1.42 25.32
CA SER A 396 12.10 1.30 24.78
C SER A 396 11.61 -0.16 24.75
N GLY A 397 10.45 -0.42 25.34
CA GLY A 397 9.70 -1.67 25.20
C GLY A 397 8.72 -1.62 24.02
N HIS A 398 8.11 -2.75 23.69
CA HIS A 398 6.97 -2.79 22.77
C HIS A 398 5.72 -2.28 23.48
N ASN A 399 4.95 -1.40 22.84
CA ASN A 399 3.66 -0.96 23.36
C ASN A 399 2.58 -1.07 22.27
N LEU A 400 1.37 -1.45 22.66
CA LEU A 400 0.20 -1.47 21.78
C LEU A 400 -0.21 -0.06 21.33
N ASN A 401 0.06 0.95 22.14
CA ASN A 401 -0.27 2.33 21.89
C ASN A 401 0.62 2.94 20.79
N ASN A 402 0.01 3.46 19.73
CA ASN A 402 0.72 4.03 18.59
C ASN A 402 -0.18 4.99 17.76
N GLY A 403 0.11 5.09 16.47
CA GLY A 403 -0.71 5.69 15.44
C GLY A 403 -0.18 5.37 14.05
N VAL A 404 -0.79 5.99 13.05
CA VAL A 404 -0.47 5.84 11.63
C VAL A 404 -0.41 7.20 10.95
N VAL A 405 0.30 7.25 9.82
CA VAL A 405 0.30 8.40 8.92
C VAL A 405 -0.51 8.04 7.68
N MET A 406 -1.40 8.93 7.27
CA MET A 406 -2.10 8.83 5.99
C MET A 406 -1.88 10.12 5.20
N VAL A 407 -1.63 10.00 3.90
CA VAL A 407 -1.40 11.15 3.01
C VAL A 407 -2.30 11.01 1.79
N SER A 408 -3.23 11.94 1.61
CA SER A 408 -4.20 11.90 0.52
C SER A 408 -5.00 13.21 0.41
N PRO A 409 -5.36 13.64 -0.81
CA PRO A 409 -6.31 14.74 -0.99
C PRO A 409 -7.77 14.33 -0.66
N LEU A 410 -8.03 13.04 -0.43
CA LEU A 410 -9.33 12.51 0.00
C LEU A 410 -9.59 12.68 1.50
N LEU A 411 -8.60 13.18 2.24
CA LEU A 411 -8.65 13.31 3.69
C LEU A 411 -8.62 14.78 4.10
N ASN A 412 -9.14 15.07 5.29
CA ASN A 412 -8.95 16.36 5.95
C ASN A 412 -7.54 16.42 6.55
N GLY A 413 -6.54 16.62 5.68
CA GLY A 413 -5.14 16.76 6.04
C GLY A 413 -4.84 18.03 6.84
N ASN A 414 -3.54 18.20 7.15
CA ASN A 414 -3.01 19.17 8.10
C ASN A 414 -3.60 19.02 9.51
N LYS A 415 -3.85 17.78 9.94
CA LYS A 415 -4.55 17.46 11.19
C LYS A 415 -3.95 16.28 11.93
N ILE A 416 -4.11 16.32 13.25
CA ILE A 416 -3.90 15.19 14.15
C ILE A 416 -5.27 14.78 14.67
N PHE A 417 -5.63 13.51 14.52
CA PHE A 417 -6.82 12.91 15.09
C PHE A 417 -6.44 12.08 16.32
N GLY A 418 -6.81 12.64 17.48
CA GLY A 418 -6.37 12.21 18.80
C GLY A 418 -5.25 13.10 19.33
N GLY A 419 -4.29 12.51 20.02
CA GLY A 419 -3.10 13.21 20.48
C GLY A 419 -2.18 12.33 21.31
N ILE A 420 -1.23 12.94 21.98
CA ILE A 420 -0.24 12.27 22.83
C ILE A 420 -0.13 13.04 24.13
N ASP A 421 -0.11 12.30 25.23
CA ASP A 421 0.09 12.88 26.55
C ASP A 421 1.59 13.10 26.78
N PRO A 422 2.06 14.33 27.04
CA PRO A 422 3.48 14.61 27.17
C PRO A 422 4.11 13.94 28.39
N GLU A 423 3.34 13.65 29.44
CA GLU A 423 3.88 13.04 30.67
C GLU A 423 4.16 11.55 30.46
N THR A 424 3.22 10.85 29.83
CA THR A 424 3.30 9.39 29.63
C THR A 424 3.86 8.99 28.27
N ALA A 425 3.88 9.91 27.31
CA ALA A 425 4.14 9.68 25.88
C ALA A 425 3.18 8.69 25.21
N LEU A 426 2.04 8.38 25.84
CA LEU A 426 1.01 7.53 25.26
C LEU A 426 0.00 8.38 24.48
N THR A 427 -0.45 7.84 23.35
CA THR A 427 -1.49 8.43 22.52
C THR A 427 -2.88 8.21 23.12
N TYR A 428 -3.80 9.09 22.77
CA TYR A 428 -5.22 8.98 23.08
C TYR A 428 -6.07 9.30 21.84
N GLY A 429 -7.29 8.78 21.81
CA GLY A 429 -8.17 8.80 20.65
C GLY A 429 -8.98 10.09 20.46
N PHE A 430 -10.02 9.98 19.64
CA PHE A 430 -10.88 11.09 19.24
C PHE A 430 -12.30 10.63 18.90
N ILE A 431 -13.20 11.59 18.68
CA ILE A 431 -14.57 11.32 18.25
C ILE A 431 -14.63 11.36 16.72
N GLY A 432 -14.96 10.23 16.08
CA GLY A 432 -14.92 10.08 14.62
C GLY A 432 -15.73 11.11 13.82
N ASP A 433 -16.89 11.52 14.33
CA ASP A 433 -17.77 12.48 13.65
C ASP A 433 -17.30 13.94 13.73
N THR A 434 -16.66 14.34 14.83
CA THR A 434 -16.26 15.73 15.08
C THR A 434 -14.77 15.96 14.94
N GLY A 435 -13.97 14.89 15.04
CA GLY A 435 -12.51 14.95 15.10
C GLY A 435 -11.97 15.45 16.44
N ALA A 436 -12.84 15.76 17.41
CA ALA A 436 -12.42 16.31 18.69
C ALA A 436 -11.60 15.28 19.48
N PRO A 437 -10.45 15.68 20.08
CA PRO A 437 -9.65 14.80 20.90
C PRO A 437 -10.45 14.33 22.13
N ASP A 438 -10.26 13.07 22.51
CA ASP A 438 -10.92 12.47 23.67
C ASP A 438 -9.93 11.56 24.41
N LYS A 439 -9.44 12.03 25.56
CA LYS A 439 -8.47 11.30 26.39
C LYS A 439 -9.01 10.00 26.98
N THR A 440 -10.34 9.80 26.98
CA THR A 440 -10.98 8.60 27.52
C THR A 440 -11.18 7.51 26.47
N LYS A 441 -10.87 7.82 25.21
CA LYS A 441 -11.08 6.94 24.06
C LYS A 441 -9.77 6.41 23.52
N MET A 442 -9.82 5.19 23.00
CA MET A 442 -8.75 4.60 22.20
C MET A 442 -9.31 4.10 20.88
N MET A 443 -8.73 4.58 19.79
CA MET A 443 -9.02 4.04 18.46
C MET A 443 -8.30 2.71 18.28
N LYS A 444 -8.77 1.88 17.35
CA LYS A 444 -8.27 0.53 17.07
C LYS A 444 -7.97 0.35 15.59
N GLU A 445 -7.34 -0.76 15.19
CA GLU A 445 -7.02 -1.04 13.78
C GLU A 445 -8.27 -0.99 12.87
N ARG A 446 -9.42 -1.48 13.37
CA ARG A 446 -10.71 -1.39 12.66
C ARG A 446 -11.15 0.04 12.34
N ASP A 447 -10.75 1.01 13.16
CA ASP A 447 -11.12 2.40 12.94
C ASP A 447 -10.25 3.02 11.84
N ILE A 448 -8.95 2.69 11.82
CA ILE A 448 -8.04 3.04 10.71
C ILE A 448 -8.58 2.45 9.40
N TYR A 449 -8.93 1.16 9.40
CA TYR A 449 -9.56 0.51 8.25
C TYR A 449 -10.83 1.24 7.83
N GLY A 450 -11.69 1.59 8.78
CA GLY A 450 -12.94 2.31 8.55
C GLY A 450 -12.75 3.69 7.92
N VAL A 451 -11.76 4.46 8.40
CA VAL A 451 -11.39 5.77 7.81
C VAL A 451 -10.96 5.61 6.36
N ILE A 452 -10.04 4.68 6.09
CA ILE A 452 -9.52 4.46 4.73
C ILE A 452 -10.64 3.97 3.82
N ALA A 453 -11.44 3.00 4.26
CA ALA A 453 -12.60 2.53 3.52
C ALA A 453 -13.56 3.68 3.21
N GLN A 454 -13.86 4.56 4.17
CA GLN A 454 -14.72 5.72 3.94
C GLN A 454 -14.12 6.72 2.96
N ALA A 455 -12.83 7.06 3.07
CA ALA A 455 -12.13 7.94 2.14
C ALA A 455 -12.12 7.39 0.71
N MET A 456 -12.06 6.07 0.59
CA MET A 456 -12.04 5.35 -0.68
C MET A 456 -13.43 4.92 -1.15
N GLY A 457 -14.52 5.47 -0.59
CA GLY A 457 -15.89 5.20 -1.06
C GLY A 457 -16.43 3.79 -0.75
N LEU A 458 -15.74 3.01 0.07
CA LEU A 458 -16.14 1.65 0.43
C LEU A 458 -17.06 1.62 1.65
N SER A 459 -18.15 0.85 1.56
CA SER A 459 -19.07 0.57 2.66
C SER A 459 -18.99 -0.90 3.07
N TYR A 460 -19.09 -1.16 4.38
CA TYR A 460 -19.21 -2.51 4.93
C TYR A 460 -19.97 -2.48 6.27
N MET A 461 -20.54 -3.62 6.66
CA MET A 461 -21.28 -3.75 7.92
C MET A 461 -20.36 -3.50 9.12
N GLY A 462 -20.80 -2.66 10.05
CA GLY A 462 -20.02 -2.33 11.25
C GLY A 462 -18.92 -1.27 11.03
N ARG A 463 -18.83 -0.67 9.83
CA ARG A 463 -17.97 0.50 9.62
C ARG A 463 -18.49 1.67 10.47
N GLY A 464 -17.63 2.21 11.34
CA GLY A 464 -17.89 3.46 12.07
C GLY A 464 -18.06 4.68 11.14
N SER A 465 -18.43 5.82 11.70
CA SER A 465 -18.48 7.10 10.97
C SER A 465 -17.27 7.97 11.28
N TYR A 466 -16.62 8.46 10.22
CA TYR A 466 -15.38 9.24 10.30
C TYR A 466 -15.47 10.54 9.50
N LYS A 467 -16.64 11.20 9.53
CA LYS A 467 -16.93 12.39 8.72
C LYS A 467 -15.95 13.54 8.92
N ALA A 468 -15.42 13.72 10.13
CA ALA A 468 -14.42 14.75 10.38
C ALA A 468 -13.05 14.44 9.78
N VAL A 469 -12.75 13.16 9.53
CA VAL A 469 -11.45 12.69 9.03
C VAL A 469 -11.41 12.71 7.50
N VAL A 470 -12.52 12.35 6.87
CA VAL A 470 -12.63 12.25 5.41
C VAL A 470 -13.10 13.57 4.81
N ARG A 471 -12.51 14.01 3.70
CA ARG A 471 -12.98 15.20 2.98
C ARG A 471 -14.29 14.86 2.28
N THR A 472 -15.37 15.56 2.60
CA THR A 472 -16.60 15.50 1.82
C THR A 472 -16.32 16.14 0.46
N THR A 473 -16.32 15.32 -0.58
CA THR A 473 -16.23 15.73 -1.99
C THR A 473 -17.57 16.19 -2.52
#